data_AF-A0A7S4UWS5-F1
#
_entry.id   AF-A0A7S4UWS5-F1
#
_cell.length_a   1.000
_cell.length_b   1.000
_cell.length_c   1.000
_cell.angle_alpha   90.00
_cell.angle_beta   90.00
_cell.angle_gamma   90.00
#
_symmetry.space_group_name_H-M   'P 1'
#
loop_
_entity.id
_entity.type
_entity.pdbx_description
1 polymer ?
#
loop_
_entity_poly.entity_id
_entity_poly.type
_entity_poly.pdbx_seq_one_letter_code
_entity_poly.pdbx_strand_id
1 'polypeptide(L)'
;AELARTGEAAQQAAERLAEDRDSADSARASALREEAQASAKQAEFGDREREAEQELADALPALEEAAEGLRRISTTQLREVKALTKPPSGVLLTMMAVCALLGVQLPRRAGSKQDPSKEDAWTHVQTQLLRDSRRFVEDLLLIDRDAVAEETIGKV
;
A
#
# COMPACT_ATOMS: atom_id res chain seq x y z
N ALA A 1 -5.31 -81.11 8.98
CA ALA A 1 -5.06 -80.00 9.92
C ALA A 1 -4.32 -78.84 9.26
N GLU A 2 -3.24 -79.07 8.51
CA GLU A 2 -2.52 -78.00 7.78
C GLU A 2 -3.37 -77.27 6.73
N LEU A 3 -4.13 -78.00 5.90
CA LEU A 3 -4.98 -77.41 4.84
C LEU A 3 -6.05 -76.44 5.37
N ALA A 4 -6.53 -76.65 6.61
CA ALA A 4 -7.49 -75.75 7.24
C ALA A 4 -6.82 -74.47 7.75
N ARG A 5 -5.62 -74.59 8.34
CA ARG A 5 -4.83 -73.43 8.79
C ARG A 5 -4.36 -72.56 7.62
N THR A 6 -3.99 -73.18 6.49
CA THR A 6 -3.60 -72.43 5.29
C THR A 6 -4.79 -71.71 4.66
N GLY A 7 -6.00 -72.29 4.73
CA GLY A 7 -7.24 -71.63 4.32
C GLY A 7 -7.59 -70.42 5.19
N GLU A 8 -7.53 -70.55 6.52
CA GLU A 8 -7.76 -69.44 7.46
C GLU A 8 -6.74 -68.31 7.31
N ALA A 9 -5.47 -68.63 7.13
CA ALA A 9 -4.41 -67.63 6.90
C ALA A 9 -4.61 -66.89 5.56
N ALA A 10 -5.04 -67.58 4.51
CA ALA A 10 -5.36 -66.96 3.23
C ALA A 10 -6.57 -66.02 3.33
N GLN A 11 -7.58 -66.38 4.12
CA GLN A 11 -8.77 -65.55 4.31
C GLN A 11 -8.48 -64.30 5.16
N GLN A 12 -7.70 -64.43 6.25
CA GLN A 12 -7.23 -63.26 7.01
C GLN A 12 -6.35 -62.33 6.18
N ALA A 13 -5.49 -62.88 5.32
CA ALA A 13 -4.67 -62.07 4.42
C ALA A 13 -5.54 -61.32 3.40
N ALA A 14 -6.61 -61.93 2.89
CA ALA A 14 -7.54 -61.30 1.96
C ALA A 14 -8.34 -60.15 2.62
N GLU A 15 -8.80 -60.34 3.86
CA GLU A 15 -9.50 -59.30 4.63
C GLU A 15 -8.59 -58.09 4.90
N ARG A 16 -7.36 -58.32 5.37
CA ARG A 16 -6.39 -57.23 5.60
C ARG A 16 -6.06 -56.48 4.31
N LEU A 17 -5.91 -57.18 3.19
CA LEU A 17 -5.61 -56.56 1.90
C LEU A 17 -6.79 -55.71 1.40
N ALA A 18 -8.03 -56.09 1.73
CA ALA A 18 -9.22 -55.29 1.42
C ALA A 18 -9.26 -54.01 2.28
N GLU A 19 -9.03 -54.13 3.60
CA GLU A 19 -8.96 -52.98 4.50
C GLU A 19 -7.84 -52.00 4.10
N ASP A 20 -6.66 -52.51 3.76
CA ASP A 20 -5.52 -51.71 3.31
C ASP A 20 -5.83 -50.99 1.99
N ARG A 21 -6.57 -51.64 1.07
CA ARG A 21 -7.01 -51.02 -0.19
C ARG A 21 -8.01 -49.90 0.05
N ASP A 22 -9.03 -50.13 0.87
CA ASP A 22 -10.06 -49.13 1.17
C ASP A 22 -9.43 -47.90 1.87
N SER A 23 -8.50 -48.14 2.79
CA SER A 23 -7.73 -47.09 3.45
C SER A 23 -6.85 -46.30 2.47
N ALA A 24 -6.13 -47.00 1.58
CA ALA A 24 -5.30 -46.36 0.57
C ALA A 24 -6.12 -45.53 -0.43
N ASP A 25 -7.29 -46.01 -0.86
CA ASP A 25 -8.18 -45.29 -1.75
C ASP A 25 -8.79 -44.06 -1.08
N SER A 26 -9.17 -44.16 0.19
CA SER A 26 -9.62 -43.01 0.98
C SER A 26 -8.53 -41.96 1.13
N ALA A 27 -7.29 -42.38 1.45
CA ALA A 27 -6.15 -41.46 1.60
C ALA A 27 -5.76 -40.78 0.27
N ARG A 28 -5.85 -41.51 -0.85
CA ARG A 28 -5.66 -40.93 -2.19
C ARG A 28 -6.74 -39.91 -2.51
N ALA A 29 -8.00 -40.20 -2.20
CA ALA A 29 -9.10 -39.28 -2.43
C ALA A 29 -8.98 -37.99 -1.60
N SER A 30 -8.50 -38.06 -0.35
CA SER A 30 -8.22 -36.88 0.46
C SER A 30 -7.04 -36.07 -0.09
N ALA A 31 -5.93 -36.74 -0.45
CA ALA A 31 -4.76 -36.07 -1.02
C ALA A 31 -5.10 -35.29 -2.30
N LEU A 32 -5.86 -35.90 -3.22
CA LEU A 32 -6.28 -35.23 -4.46
C LEU A 32 -7.16 -33.99 -4.18
N ARG A 33 -8.02 -34.04 -3.15
CA ARG A 33 -8.84 -32.88 -2.75
C ARG A 33 -7.98 -31.77 -2.16
N GLU A 34 -7.01 -32.12 -1.32
CA GLU A 34 -6.09 -31.15 -0.71
C GLU A 34 -5.19 -30.51 -1.77
N GLU A 35 -4.65 -31.28 -2.71
CA GLU A 35 -3.88 -30.77 -3.85
C GLU A 35 -4.70 -29.80 -4.71
N ALA A 36 -5.96 -30.15 -5.02
CA ALA A 36 -6.84 -29.27 -5.78
C ALA A 36 -7.13 -27.95 -5.03
N GLN A 37 -7.37 -28.00 -3.71
CA GLN A 37 -7.57 -26.81 -2.89
C GLN A 37 -6.30 -25.96 -2.77
N ALA A 38 -5.15 -26.61 -2.60
CA ALA A 38 -3.85 -25.92 -2.53
C ALA A 38 -3.53 -25.22 -3.85
N SER A 39 -3.73 -25.91 -4.97
CA SER A 39 -3.53 -25.36 -6.32
C SER A 39 -4.47 -24.17 -6.59
N ALA A 40 -5.74 -24.27 -6.20
CA ALA A 40 -6.69 -23.16 -6.33
C ALA A 40 -6.26 -21.92 -5.51
N LYS A 41 -5.82 -22.13 -4.27
CA LYS A 41 -5.30 -21.05 -3.41
C LYS A 41 -4.02 -20.44 -3.98
N GLN A 42 -3.10 -21.26 -4.48
CA GLN A 42 -1.87 -20.78 -5.12
C GLN A 42 -2.17 -19.92 -6.35
N ALA A 43 -3.17 -20.30 -7.15
CA ALA A 43 -3.60 -19.49 -8.29
C ALA A 43 -4.15 -18.13 -7.83
N GLU A 44 -5.04 -18.11 -6.83
CA GLU A 44 -5.62 -16.87 -6.28
C GLU A 44 -4.53 -15.94 -5.72
N PHE A 45 -3.59 -16.46 -4.92
CA PHE A 45 -2.48 -15.66 -4.40
C PHE A 45 -1.59 -15.13 -5.53
N GLY A 46 -1.30 -15.95 -6.53
CA GLY A 46 -0.50 -15.54 -7.68
C GLY A 46 -1.17 -14.46 -8.52
N ASP A 47 -2.50 -14.47 -8.65
CA ASP A 47 -3.25 -13.41 -9.33
C ASP A 47 -3.19 -12.09 -8.54
N ARG A 48 -3.38 -12.15 -7.22
CA ARG A 48 -3.32 -10.98 -6.34
C ARG A 48 -1.92 -10.37 -6.25
N GLU A 49 -0.88 -11.21 -6.24
CA GLU A 49 0.51 -10.78 -6.30
C GLU A 49 0.79 -10.03 -7.60
N ARG A 50 0.38 -10.61 -8.75
CA ARG A 50 0.51 -9.95 -10.06
C ARG A 50 -0.23 -8.62 -10.12
N GLU A 51 -1.45 -8.55 -9.59
CA GLU A 51 -2.23 -7.32 -9.56
C GLU A 51 -1.52 -6.24 -8.74
N ALA A 52 -1.05 -6.57 -7.53
CA ALA A 52 -0.32 -5.64 -6.68
C ALA A 52 1.01 -5.19 -7.30
N GLU A 53 1.77 -6.10 -7.92
CA GLU A 53 3.01 -5.77 -8.62
C GLU A 53 2.76 -4.84 -9.81
N GLN A 54 1.67 -5.06 -10.55
CA GLN A 54 1.29 -4.22 -11.69
C GLN A 54 0.88 -2.82 -11.22
N GLU A 55 0.02 -2.71 -10.21
CA GLU A 55 -0.37 -1.42 -9.64
C GLU A 55 0.83 -0.62 -9.13
N LEU A 56 1.77 -1.31 -8.47
CA LEU A 56 3.02 -0.69 -8.03
C LEU A 56 3.86 -0.22 -9.23
N ALA A 57 4.01 -1.07 -10.25
CA ALA A 57 4.77 -0.74 -11.45
C ALA A 57 4.17 0.44 -12.22
N ASP A 58 2.85 0.61 -12.20
CA ASP A 58 2.15 1.73 -12.83
C ASP A 58 2.27 3.03 -12.01
N ALA A 59 2.34 2.94 -10.67
CA ALA A 59 2.46 4.10 -9.78
C ALA A 59 3.88 4.67 -9.70
N LEU A 60 4.91 3.83 -9.79
CA LEU A 60 6.32 4.24 -9.66
C LEU A 60 6.76 5.30 -10.70
N PRO A 61 6.43 5.19 -12.01
CA PRO A 61 6.80 6.18 -13.01
C PRO A 61 6.26 7.57 -12.70
N ALA A 62 5.00 7.68 -12.29
CA ALA A 62 4.38 8.95 -11.93
C ALA A 62 5.08 9.59 -10.72
N LEU A 63 5.50 8.76 -9.75
CA LEU A 63 6.24 9.21 -8.58
C LEU A 63 7.65 9.71 -8.95
N GLU A 64 8.36 8.99 -9.81
CA GLU A 64 9.69 9.39 -10.29
C GLU A 64 9.61 10.69 -11.10
N GLU A 65 8.63 10.82 -11.99
CA GLU A 65 8.39 12.05 -12.76
C GLU A 65 8.13 13.25 -11.83
N ALA A 66 7.31 13.06 -10.78
CA ALA A 66 7.06 14.09 -9.79
C ALA A 66 8.34 14.48 -9.02
N ALA A 67 9.15 13.49 -8.62
CA ALA A 67 10.43 13.74 -7.93
C ALA A 67 11.43 14.49 -8.82
N GLU A 68 11.50 14.15 -10.11
CA GLU A 68 12.30 14.91 -11.07
C GLU A 68 11.76 16.32 -11.27
N GLY A 69 10.43 16.47 -11.35
CA GLY A 69 9.76 17.77 -11.41
C GLY A 69 10.19 18.67 -10.26
N LEU A 70 10.20 18.15 -9.04
CA LEU A 70 10.68 18.87 -7.85
C LEU A 70 12.16 19.27 -7.97
N ARG A 71 13.02 18.38 -8.49
CA ARG A 71 14.45 18.68 -8.71
C ARG A 71 14.69 19.76 -9.78
N ARG A 72 13.77 19.92 -10.73
CA ARG A 72 13.82 20.97 -11.77
C ARG A 72 13.40 22.34 -11.26
N ILE A 73 12.73 22.44 -10.10
CA ILE A 73 12.27 23.72 -9.56
C ILE A 73 13.49 24.56 -9.16
N SER A 74 13.59 25.75 -9.75
CA SER A 74 14.63 26.71 -9.40
C SER A 74 14.26 27.54 -8.16
N THR A 75 15.27 28.00 -7.42
CA THR A 75 15.08 28.91 -6.28
C THR A 75 14.44 30.23 -6.68
N THR A 76 14.65 30.69 -7.92
CA THR A 76 14.02 31.88 -8.49
C THR A 76 12.51 31.71 -8.63
N GLN A 77 12.05 30.61 -9.22
CA GLN A 77 10.62 30.32 -9.37
C GLN A 77 9.92 30.24 -8.00
N LEU A 78 10.56 29.65 -7.00
CA LEU A 78 10.02 29.61 -5.63
C LEU A 78 9.95 31.00 -4.99
N ARG A 79 10.93 31.87 -5.25
CA ARG A 79 10.87 33.27 -4.80
C ARG A 79 9.73 34.04 -5.46
N GLU A 80 9.48 33.83 -6.74
CA GLU A 80 8.36 34.45 -7.46
C GLU A 80 7.02 34.00 -6.88
N VAL A 81 6.84 32.69 -6.66
CA VAL A 81 5.64 32.14 -6.00
C VAL A 81 5.48 32.72 -4.60
N LYS A 82 6.56 32.78 -3.82
CA LYS A 82 6.54 33.39 -2.48
C LYS A 82 6.17 34.88 -2.52
N ALA A 83 6.56 35.62 -3.55
CA ALA A 83 6.29 37.06 -3.65
C ALA A 83 4.81 37.37 -3.95
N LEU A 84 4.00 36.38 -4.31
CA LEU A 84 2.57 36.57 -4.55
C LEU A 84 1.89 37.05 -3.27
N THR A 85 1.29 38.23 -3.32
CA THR A 85 0.49 38.76 -2.20
C THR A 85 -0.86 38.05 -2.10
N LYS A 86 -1.42 37.65 -3.25
CA LYS A 86 -2.66 36.89 -3.36
C LYS A 86 -2.43 35.74 -4.35
N PRO A 87 -2.20 34.52 -3.86
CA PRO A 87 -1.92 33.39 -4.75
C PRO A 87 -3.19 33.01 -5.54
N PRO A 88 -3.04 32.50 -6.77
CA PRO A 88 -4.12 31.81 -7.46
C PRO A 88 -4.69 30.67 -6.60
N SER A 89 -5.97 30.35 -6.78
CA SER A 89 -6.64 29.33 -5.97
C SER A 89 -5.95 27.96 -6.02
N GLY A 90 -5.43 27.58 -7.20
CA GLY A 90 -4.69 26.32 -7.35
C GLY A 90 -3.41 26.30 -6.52
N VAL A 91 -2.62 27.37 -6.57
CA VAL A 91 -1.36 27.49 -5.80
C VAL A 91 -1.62 27.42 -4.30
N LEU A 92 -2.67 28.09 -3.81
CA LEU A 92 -3.03 28.04 -2.40
C LEU A 92 -3.43 26.64 -1.98
N LEU A 93 -4.31 25.98 -2.75
CA LEU A 93 -4.78 24.63 -2.44
C LEU A 93 -3.63 23.63 -2.44
N THR A 94 -2.76 23.66 -3.46
CA THR A 94 -1.58 22.81 -3.53
C THR A 94 -0.68 23.01 -2.32
N MET A 95 -0.42 24.25 -1.91
CA MET A 95 0.44 24.51 -0.74
C MET A 95 -0.22 24.09 0.58
N MET A 96 -1.54 24.17 0.70
CA MET A 96 -2.26 23.65 1.86
C MET A 96 -2.17 22.11 1.95
N ALA A 97 -2.30 21.41 0.81
CA ALA A 97 -2.10 19.97 0.76
C ALA A 97 -0.67 19.59 1.14
N VAL A 98 0.33 20.33 0.65
CA VAL A 98 1.73 20.13 1.04
C VAL A 98 1.95 20.36 2.54
N CYS A 99 1.32 21.38 3.14
CA CYS A 99 1.37 21.58 4.58
C CYS A 99 0.83 20.35 5.34
N ALA A 100 -0.27 19.75 4.87
CA ALA A 100 -0.83 18.55 5.48
C ALA A 100 0.12 17.34 5.34
N LEU A 101 0.72 17.14 4.16
CA LEU A 101 1.69 16.08 3.89
C LEU A 101 2.97 16.20 4.74
N LEU A 102 3.44 17.43 4.98
CA LEU A 102 4.62 17.70 5.80
C LEU A 102 4.30 17.82 7.30
N GLY A 103 3.04 17.60 7.71
CA GLY A 103 2.61 17.75 9.10
C GLY A 103 2.69 19.19 9.64
N VAL A 104 2.75 20.18 8.75
CA VAL A 104 2.77 21.61 9.10
C VAL A 104 1.34 22.08 9.35
N GLN A 105 1.02 22.27 10.62
CA GLN A 105 -0.32 22.69 11.04
C GLN A 105 -0.58 24.15 10.71
N LEU A 106 -1.58 24.41 9.86
CA LEU A 106 -2.02 25.76 9.57
C LEU A 106 -2.58 26.45 10.83
N PRO A 107 -2.35 27.76 11.00
CA PRO A 107 -2.73 28.49 12.20
C PRO A 107 -4.25 28.55 12.30
N ARG A 108 -4.83 27.93 13.33
CA ARG A 108 -6.24 28.11 13.66
C ARG A 108 -6.43 29.39 14.46
N ARG A 109 -7.47 30.17 14.16
CA ARG A 109 -7.82 31.35 14.95
C ARG A 109 -8.18 30.91 16.37
N ALA A 110 -7.52 31.50 17.37
CA ALA A 110 -7.65 31.12 18.78
C ALA A 110 -9.13 31.05 19.21
N GLY A 111 -9.57 29.87 19.65
CA GLY A 111 -10.95 29.63 20.11
C GLY A 111 -11.96 29.20 19.04
N SER A 112 -11.57 29.07 17.76
CA SER A 112 -12.46 28.60 16.69
C SER A 112 -12.07 27.20 16.18
N LYS A 113 -13.08 26.37 15.86
CA LYS A 113 -12.88 25.10 15.12
C LYS A 113 -12.75 25.32 13.61
N GLN A 114 -12.88 26.56 13.14
CA GLN A 114 -12.86 26.91 11.72
C GLN A 114 -11.44 26.89 11.17
N ASP A 115 -11.34 26.56 9.88
CA ASP A 115 -10.09 26.61 9.13
C ASP A 115 -9.58 28.06 9.01
N PRO A 116 -8.25 28.26 8.87
CA PRO A 116 -7.67 29.58 8.69
C PRO A 116 -8.29 30.31 7.50
N SER A 117 -8.33 31.65 7.58
CA SER A 117 -8.59 32.46 6.39
C SER A 117 -7.56 32.13 5.30
N LYS A 118 -7.95 32.26 4.02
CA LYS A 118 -7.05 32.06 2.88
C LYS A 118 -5.78 32.92 3.00
N GLU A 119 -5.92 34.13 3.51
CA GLU A 119 -4.81 35.07 3.73
C GLU A 119 -3.90 34.63 4.88
N ASP A 120 -4.47 34.13 5.98
CA ASP A 120 -3.72 33.61 7.13
C ASP A 120 -2.95 32.33 6.76
N ALA A 121 -3.61 31.41 6.05
CA ALA A 121 -2.99 30.18 5.54
C ALA A 121 -1.84 30.51 4.58
N TRP A 122 -2.04 31.44 3.64
CA TRP A 122 -0.99 31.84 2.71
C TRP A 122 0.20 32.51 3.41
N THR A 123 -0.07 33.41 4.36
CA THR A 123 0.98 34.07 5.16
C THR A 123 1.80 33.04 5.93
N HIS A 124 1.14 32.02 6.48
CA HIS A 124 1.82 30.92 7.13
C HIS A 124 2.70 30.11 6.18
N VAL A 125 2.19 29.74 4.99
CA VAL A 125 2.97 29.07 3.94
C VAL A 125 4.21 29.89 3.56
N GLN A 126 4.07 31.20 3.35
CA GLN A 126 5.20 32.06 2.96
C GLN A 126 6.30 32.15 4.04
N THR A 127 5.90 32.12 5.31
CA THR A 127 6.80 32.38 6.45
C THR A 127 7.39 31.12 7.08
N GLN A 128 6.70 29.99 6.97
CA GLN A 128 7.16 28.69 7.48
C GLN A 128 7.75 27.84 6.36
N LEU A 129 6.94 27.56 5.33
CA LEU A 129 7.25 26.54 4.33
C LEU A 129 8.18 27.10 3.24
N LEU A 130 7.82 28.22 2.63
CA LEU A 130 8.62 28.87 1.59
C LEU A 130 9.72 29.79 2.18
N ARG A 131 10.04 29.66 3.47
CA ARG A 131 11.09 30.46 4.11
C ARG A 131 12.46 30.16 3.50
N ASP A 132 12.77 28.87 3.41
CA ASP A 132 13.98 28.34 2.81
C ASP A 132 13.58 27.49 1.61
N SER A 133 13.79 28.04 0.41
CA SER A 133 13.39 27.41 -0.84
C SER A 133 14.14 26.10 -1.11
N ARG A 134 15.37 25.96 -0.62
CA ARG A 134 16.16 24.74 -0.83
C ARG A 134 15.67 23.64 0.10
N ARG A 135 15.52 23.98 1.38
CA ARG A 135 15.00 23.05 2.38
C ARG A 135 13.58 22.58 2.05
N PHE A 136 12.73 23.46 1.52
CA PHE A 136 11.39 23.10 1.07
C PHE A 136 11.38 21.95 0.06
N VAL A 137 12.25 22.00 -0.95
CA VAL A 137 12.36 20.94 -1.96
C VAL A 137 12.97 19.68 -1.36
N GLU A 138 13.97 19.80 -0.50
CA GLU A 138 14.59 18.67 0.21
C GLU A 138 13.56 17.94 1.10
N ASP A 139 12.78 18.68 1.90
CA ASP A 139 11.74 18.14 2.76
C ASP A 139 10.64 17.42 1.95
N LEU A 140 10.25 17.96 0.77
CA LEU A 140 9.30 17.32 -0.14
C LEU A 140 9.83 16.01 -0.76
N LEU A 141 11.13 15.93 -1.05
CA LEU A 141 11.75 14.72 -1.61
C LEU A 141 11.96 13.62 -0.56
N LEU A 142 12.02 14.00 0.70
CA LEU A 142 12.28 13.11 1.85
C LEU A 142 11.02 12.76 2.65
N ILE A 143 9.83 13.07 2.13
CA ILE A 143 8.57 12.68 2.78
C ILE A 143 8.54 11.18 2.99
N ASP A 144 8.29 10.77 4.24
CA ASP A 144 7.99 9.39 4.58
C ASP A 144 6.59 9.04 4.07
N ARG A 145 6.56 8.37 2.92
CA ARG A 145 5.34 8.02 2.17
C ARG A 145 4.47 7.02 2.91
N ASP A 146 5.07 6.17 3.74
CA ASP A 146 4.37 5.14 4.52
C ASP A 146 3.80 5.71 5.82
N ALA A 147 4.28 6.90 6.25
CA ALA A 147 3.81 7.60 7.44
C ALA A 147 2.67 8.60 7.17
N VAL A 148 2.19 8.72 5.93
CA VAL A 148 1.07 9.61 5.62
C VAL A 148 -0.21 9.05 6.22
N ALA A 149 -0.71 9.67 7.27
CA ALA A 149 -1.94 9.23 7.95
C ALA A 149 -3.14 9.22 6.97
N GLU A 150 -4.02 8.22 7.07
CA GLU A 150 -5.25 8.17 6.25
C GLU A 150 -6.11 9.42 6.40
N GLU A 151 -6.10 10.04 7.60
CA GLU A 151 -6.79 11.31 7.83
C GLU A 151 -6.24 12.43 6.92
N THR A 152 -4.95 12.40 6.58
CA THR A 152 -4.32 13.32 5.64
C THR A 152 -4.71 13.00 4.21
N ILE A 153 -4.77 11.71 3.84
CA ILE A 153 -5.19 11.26 2.49
C ILE A 153 -6.62 11.70 2.21
N GLY A 154 -7.55 11.58 3.16
CA GLY A 154 -8.94 12.00 2.98
C GLY A 154 -9.18 13.52 2.94
N LYS A 155 -8.16 14.33 3.30
CA LYS A 155 -8.23 15.80 3.29
C LYS A 155 -7.66 16.43 2.02
N VAL A 156 -6.88 15.66 1.25
CA VAL A 156 -6.24 16.06 -0.01
C VAL A 156 -7.12 15.62 -1.17
#